data_AF-A0A0T6A266-F1
#
_entry.id   AF-A0A0T6A266-F1
#
_cell.length_a   1.000
_cell.length_b   1.000
_cell.length_c   1.000
_cell.angle_alpha   90.00
_cell.angle_beta   90.00
_cell.angle_gamma   90.00
#
_symmetry.space_group_name_H-M   'P 1'
#
loop_
_entity.id
_entity.type
_entity.pdbx_description
1 polymer ?
#
loop_
_entity_poly.entity_id
_entity_poly.type
_entity_poly.pdbx_seq_one_letter_code
_entity_poly.pdbx_strand_id
1 'polypeptide(L)'
;MIRLQSGDRGHRSVSRLLQAVLEEYEVALGSPIHAYAPASHLSPPRRGGGLHLHIFALPVRPHWFSLWPIIPSVEIPAVFSWGLRPGTERALAPGKLFAQGVLKYDHSGHAIAGILGENIYLLFDLQGQPEELVPLLLRKAFDLCLGGMSGVLSLETGSLPHQVQIILHRLSHPTALLTLDQLNARGDRPGNGDPEARVEDEDVIQKWIAVKEEKLKELSRQMGSQTRLLNSCRERLRMLSSLKEAEQSEDVLGRDIDALLNIPAVRGVEVLRDRLCVLTDTIDTVVAGKRYRLGRFRLDIRFNGDVAIRNLTRAYGYYDHPHVWNAKPCLGNIGPSVLKMVSEFQWVAAAELLLEYVKTVTPKEWYTPIEHWEELKA
;
A
#
# COMPACT_ATOMS: atom_id res chain seq x y z
N MET A 1 15.63 31.97 -0.14
CA MET A 1 16.38 32.74 0.88
C MET A 1 15.99 32.16 2.24
N ILE A 2 16.82 31.26 2.77
CA ILE A 2 16.48 30.45 3.93
C ILE A 2 16.63 31.30 5.18
N ARG A 3 15.51 31.62 5.83
CA ARG A 3 15.50 32.26 7.14
C ARG A 3 15.66 31.17 8.19
N LEU A 4 16.89 30.93 8.63
CA LEU A 4 17.10 30.47 10.00
C LEU A 4 16.39 31.48 10.90
N GLN A 5 15.25 31.10 11.48
CA GLN A 5 14.58 31.97 12.44
C GLN A 5 15.44 31.99 13.71
N SER A 6 16.38 32.94 13.76
CA SER A 6 17.28 33.19 14.88
C SER A 6 16.58 33.77 16.12
N GLY A 7 15.25 33.63 16.20
CA GLY A 7 14.43 34.21 17.27
C GLY A 7 14.45 33.42 18.58
N ASP A 8 14.80 32.13 18.56
CA ASP A 8 14.85 31.30 19.76
C ASP A 8 16.28 31.18 20.29
N ARG A 9 16.53 31.79 21.46
CA ARG A 9 17.83 31.80 22.15
C ARG A 9 18.19 30.38 22.59
N GLY A 10 18.82 29.61 21.72
CA GLY A 10 19.26 28.25 22.03
C GLY A 10 19.48 27.33 20.82
N HIS A 11 19.22 27.78 19.59
CA HIS A 11 19.41 26.93 18.43
C HIS A 11 20.90 26.81 18.04
N ARG A 12 21.37 25.56 17.94
CA ARG A 12 22.65 25.24 17.29
C ARG A 12 22.52 25.54 15.79
N SER A 13 23.56 26.13 15.22
CA SER A 13 23.63 26.32 13.76
C SER A 13 23.56 24.96 13.07
N VAL A 14 22.67 24.84 12.09
CA VAL A 14 22.61 23.67 11.21
C VAL A 14 23.89 23.64 10.35
N SER A 15 24.50 22.46 10.21
CA SER A 15 25.70 22.29 9.37
C SER A 15 25.41 22.66 7.91
N ARG A 16 26.38 23.25 7.21
CA ARG A 16 26.27 23.58 5.77
C ARG A 16 25.93 22.36 4.92
N LEU A 17 26.43 21.18 5.29
CA LEU A 17 26.16 19.93 4.59
C LEU A 17 24.69 19.51 4.71
N LEU A 18 24.10 19.71 5.89
CA LEU A 18 22.69 19.45 6.13
C LEU A 18 21.83 20.42 5.29
N GLN A 19 22.22 21.71 5.27
CA GLN A 19 21.54 22.74 4.49
C GLN A 19 21.49 22.42 2.99
N ALA A 20 22.58 21.90 2.41
CA ALA A 20 22.62 21.52 1.00
C ALA A 20 21.61 20.42 0.65
N VAL A 21 21.43 19.43 1.53
CA VAL A 21 20.41 18.38 1.33
C VAL A 21 19.01 18.95 1.44
N LEU A 22 18.75 19.83 2.41
CA LEU A 22 17.44 20.48 2.53
C LEU A 22 17.10 21.29 1.28
N GLU A 23 18.03 22.11 0.79
CA GLU A 23 17.85 22.93 -0.41
C GLU A 23 17.51 22.09 -1.65
N GLU A 24 18.17 20.94 -1.82
CA GLU A 24 17.86 20.03 -2.92
C GLU A 24 16.43 19.50 -2.84
N TYR A 25 16.00 19.06 -1.66
CA TYR A 25 14.64 18.55 -1.46
C TYR A 25 13.61 19.69 -1.57
N GLU A 26 13.90 20.88 -1.08
CA GLU A 26 13.04 22.08 -1.24
C GLU A 26 12.79 22.39 -2.71
N VAL A 27 13.86 22.44 -3.52
CA VAL A 27 13.77 22.72 -4.96
C VAL A 27 13.00 21.63 -5.68
N ALA A 28 13.27 20.36 -5.36
CA ALA A 28 12.62 19.24 -6.02
C ALA A 28 11.13 19.12 -5.68
N LEU A 29 10.76 19.39 -4.42
CA LEU A 29 9.37 19.31 -3.96
C LEU A 29 8.58 20.58 -4.28
N GLY A 30 9.25 21.72 -4.47
CA GLY A 30 8.57 23.02 -4.57
C GLY A 30 7.90 23.45 -3.27
N SER A 31 8.37 22.94 -2.12
CA SER A 31 7.88 23.23 -0.78
C SER A 31 9.06 23.57 0.14
N PRO A 32 8.95 24.61 0.99
CA PRO A 32 10.01 24.96 1.92
C PRO A 32 10.19 23.88 3.01
N ILE A 33 11.42 23.65 3.47
CA ILE A 33 11.75 22.68 4.51
C ILE A 33 12.46 23.40 5.65
N HIS A 34 11.76 23.55 6.76
CA HIS A 34 12.28 24.21 7.95
C HIS A 34 12.90 23.18 8.90
N ALA A 35 14.19 23.29 9.17
CA ALA A 35 14.88 22.42 10.14
C ALA A 35 15.04 23.10 11.51
N TYR A 36 14.78 22.31 12.56
CA TYR A 36 14.81 22.73 13.95
C TYR A 36 15.70 21.78 14.76
N ALA A 37 16.64 22.35 15.51
CA ALA A 37 17.45 21.64 16.51
C ALA A 37 17.09 22.22 17.89
N PRO A 38 16.02 21.72 18.53
CA PRO A 38 15.57 22.24 19.82
C PRO A 38 16.61 21.96 20.91
N ALA A 39 16.73 22.86 21.89
CA ALA A 39 17.61 22.67 23.03
C ALA A 39 17.13 21.52 23.95
N SER A 40 15.82 21.25 23.96
CA SER A 40 15.21 20.09 24.61
C SER A 40 14.84 19.02 23.58
N HIS A 41 14.82 17.74 23.99
CA HIS A 41 14.29 16.64 23.16
C HIS A 41 12.78 16.69 22.91
N LEU A 42 12.11 17.76 23.29
CA LEU A 42 10.71 18.02 22.99
C LEU A 42 10.62 19.24 22.08
N SER A 43 9.89 19.09 20.98
CA SER A 43 9.57 20.17 20.06
C SER A 43 8.08 20.12 19.71
N PRO A 44 7.33 21.23 19.81
CA PRO A 44 5.93 21.22 19.43
C PRO A 44 5.79 21.10 17.91
N PRO A 45 4.71 20.45 17.41
CA PRO A 45 4.43 20.43 15.99
C PRO A 45 4.23 21.86 15.49
N ARG A 46 4.94 22.19 14.43
CA ARG A 46 4.82 23.47 13.72
C ARG A 46 3.72 23.33 12.67
N ARG A 47 3.12 24.47 12.34
CA ARG A 47 2.12 24.64 11.29
C ARG A 47 2.57 25.80 10.42
N GLY A 48 2.18 25.76 9.17
CA GLY A 48 2.53 26.77 8.17
C GLY A 48 2.93 26.06 6.88
N GLY A 49 2.88 26.75 5.75
CA GLY A 49 3.33 26.16 4.50
C GLY A 49 4.78 25.70 4.62
N GLY A 50 5.05 24.45 4.28
CA GLY A 50 6.35 23.82 4.39
C GLY A 50 6.35 22.51 5.18
N LEU A 51 7.38 21.72 4.95
CA LEU A 51 7.77 20.64 5.85
C LEU A 51 8.56 21.17 7.04
N HIS A 52 8.43 20.48 8.17
CA HIS A 52 9.11 20.83 9.41
C HIS A 52 9.92 19.65 9.94
N LEU A 53 11.25 19.73 9.81
CA LEU A 53 12.19 18.71 10.30
C LEU A 53 12.67 19.07 11.71
N HIS A 54 12.39 18.21 12.68
CA HIS A 54 12.85 18.34 14.07
C HIS A 54 13.95 17.32 14.33
N ILE A 55 15.16 17.78 14.58
CA ILE A 55 16.34 16.94 14.75
C ILE A 55 16.46 16.54 16.22
N PHE A 56 16.57 15.24 16.47
CA PHE A 56 16.72 14.64 17.79
C PHE A 56 15.69 15.10 18.82
N ALA A 57 14.42 14.99 18.43
CA ALA A 57 13.29 15.50 19.18
C ALA A 57 12.04 14.60 19.08
N LEU A 58 11.12 14.79 20.02
CA LEU A 58 9.77 14.22 20.06
C LEU A 58 8.71 15.34 20.07
N PRO A 59 7.49 15.06 19.59
CA PRO A 59 6.40 16.01 19.69
C PRO A 59 6.07 16.34 21.16
N VAL A 60 5.98 17.62 21.51
CA VAL A 60 5.50 18.08 22.84
C VAL A 60 4.06 17.62 23.06
N ARG A 61 3.77 17.02 24.23
CA ARG A 61 2.39 16.72 24.65
C ARG A 61 1.64 17.98 25.11
N PRO A 62 0.30 18.04 24.92
CA PRO A 62 -0.52 19.06 25.55
C PRO A 62 -0.43 18.96 27.08
N HIS A 63 -0.46 20.12 27.74
CA HIS A 63 0.14 20.43 29.05
C HIS A 63 -0.54 19.83 30.30
N TRP A 64 -1.50 18.93 30.15
CA TRP A 64 -2.36 18.44 31.23
C TRP A 64 -1.77 17.29 32.06
N PHE A 65 -0.62 16.74 31.65
CA PHE A 65 0.20 15.82 32.47
C PHE A 65 1.51 16.51 32.87
N SER A 66 1.44 17.41 33.85
CA SER A 66 2.54 18.28 34.32
C SER A 66 3.58 17.60 35.22
N LEU A 67 3.73 16.27 35.14
CA LEU A 67 4.85 15.56 35.76
C LEU A 67 5.90 15.31 34.67
N TRP A 68 7.03 16.02 34.78
CA TRP A 68 8.22 15.96 33.94
C TRP A 68 8.40 14.60 33.26
N PRO A 69 8.02 14.46 31.96
CA PRO A 69 8.14 13.19 31.30
C PRO A 69 9.61 12.85 31.13
N ILE A 70 10.07 11.82 31.84
CA ILE A 70 11.36 11.19 31.56
C ILE A 70 11.20 10.55 30.18
N ILE A 71 11.83 11.15 29.16
CA ILE A 71 11.85 10.59 27.81
C ILE A 71 12.81 9.41 27.86
N PRO A 72 12.34 8.16 27.69
CA PRO A 72 13.24 7.03 27.65
C PRO A 72 14.14 7.18 26.42
N SER A 73 15.45 7.25 26.64
CA SER A 73 16.43 7.04 25.58
C SER A 73 16.74 5.55 25.47
N VAL A 74 16.76 5.03 24.26
CA VAL A 74 17.27 3.69 23.95
C VAL A 74 18.62 3.80 23.28
N GLU A 75 19.47 2.81 23.51
CA GLU A 75 20.72 2.69 22.79
C GLU A 75 20.45 2.05 21.43
N ILE A 76 20.92 2.68 20.35
CA ILE A 76 20.89 2.15 19.00
C ILE A 76 22.30 2.20 18.41
N PRO A 77 22.98 1.05 18.26
CA PRO A 77 24.38 1.04 17.81
C PRO A 77 24.52 1.48 16.35
N ALA A 78 23.46 1.40 15.55
CA ALA A 78 23.46 1.78 14.15
C ALA A 78 22.10 2.28 13.68
N VAL A 79 22.12 3.16 12.67
CA VAL A 79 20.95 3.65 11.94
C VAL A 79 21.14 3.34 10.46
N PHE A 80 20.16 2.64 9.87
CA PHE A 80 20.24 2.17 8.49
C PHE A 80 21.53 1.35 8.18
N SER A 81 22.01 0.53 9.11
CA SER A 81 23.31 -0.19 9.07
C SER A 81 24.57 0.67 9.24
N TRP A 82 24.48 2.00 9.37
CA TRP A 82 25.65 2.81 9.70
C TRP A 82 25.79 2.92 11.22
N GLY A 83 26.92 2.41 11.73
CA GLY A 83 27.30 2.59 13.14
C GLY A 83 27.29 4.07 13.52
N LEU A 84 26.67 4.38 14.65
CA LEU A 84 26.67 5.74 15.20
C LEU A 84 27.99 6.03 15.90
N ARG A 85 28.36 7.32 16.00
CA ARG A 85 29.57 7.71 16.73
C ARG A 85 29.44 7.31 18.22
N PRO A 86 30.51 6.79 18.85
CA PRO A 86 30.50 6.48 20.28
C PRO A 86 30.02 7.67 21.12
N GLY A 87 29.08 7.42 22.04
CA GLY A 87 28.46 8.46 22.87
C GLY A 87 27.30 9.20 22.21
N THR A 88 27.03 8.94 20.93
CA THR A 88 25.83 9.40 20.20
C THR A 88 24.88 8.25 19.84
N GLU A 89 25.13 7.05 20.35
CA GLU A 89 24.32 5.84 20.12
C GLU A 89 22.95 5.89 20.80
N ARG A 90 22.37 7.07 21.01
CA ARG A 90 21.10 7.25 21.70
C ARG A 90 20.03 7.66 20.69
N ALA A 91 18.90 6.97 20.76
CA ALA A 91 17.65 7.43 20.17
C ALA A 91 16.61 7.68 21.25
N LEU A 92 15.69 8.59 20.96
CA LEU A 92 14.49 8.80 21.75
C LEU A 92 13.53 7.65 21.45
N ALA A 93 13.11 6.90 22.47
CA ALA A 93 12.11 5.86 22.30
C ALA A 93 10.70 6.47 22.40
N PRO A 94 9.95 6.54 21.30
CA PRO A 94 8.56 6.97 21.34
C PRO A 94 7.76 5.82 21.95
N GLY A 95 7.69 5.77 23.29
CA GLY A 95 6.83 4.81 23.97
C GLY A 95 5.37 4.96 23.52
N LYS A 96 4.51 3.97 23.82
CA LYS A 96 3.05 4.05 23.51
C LYS A 96 2.40 5.35 23.99
N LEU A 97 2.97 5.96 25.02
CA LEU A 97 2.56 7.24 25.57
C LEU A 97 3.04 8.43 24.71
N PHE A 98 4.24 8.38 24.14
CA PHE A 98 4.86 9.54 23.46
C PHE A 98 4.66 9.55 21.94
N ALA A 99 4.29 8.42 21.34
CA ALA A 99 4.06 8.29 19.91
C ALA A 99 2.76 8.99 19.48
N GLN A 100 2.82 10.30 19.22
CA GLN A 100 1.84 10.97 18.38
C GLN A 100 2.32 10.93 16.94
N GLY A 101 1.60 10.22 16.08
CA GLY A 101 1.91 10.13 14.65
C GLY A 101 2.31 8.73 14.17
N VAL A 102 2.82 8.66 12.94
CA VAL A 102 3.24 7.42 12.29
C VAL A 102 4.75 7.25 12.48
N LEU A 103 5.14 6.22 13.22
CA LEU A 103 6.54 5.87 13.40
C LEU A 103 7.12 5.23 12.14
N LYS A 104 8.40 5.50 11.92
CA LYS A 104 9.19 4.98 10.82
C LYS A 104 10.39 4.23 11.38
N TYR A 105 10.56 3.02 10.85
CA TYR A 105 11.56 2.08 11.30
C TYR A 105 12.57 1.85 10.18
N ASP A 106 13.85 1.72 10.55
CA ASP A 106 14.84 1.24 9.61
C ASP A 106 14.70 -0.28 9.40
N HIS A 107 15.57 -0.87 8.56
CA HIS A 107 15.51 -2.31 8.27
C HIS A 107 16.00 -3.18 9.43
N SER A 108 16.63 -2.60 10.45
CA SER A 108 17.02 -3.27 11.69
C SER A 108 15.90 -3.24 12.73
N GLY A 109 14.76 -2.60 12.42
CA GLY A 109 13.61 -2.49 13.31
C GLY A 109 13.72 -1.35 14.32
N HIS A 110 14.72 -0.47 14.21
CA HIS A 110 14.86 0.68 15.10
C HIS A 110 13.93 1.81 14.66
N ALA A 111 13.21 2.41 15.61
CA ALA A 111 12.43 3.62 15.35
C ALA A 111 13.38 4.81 15.17
N ILE A 112 13.44 5.35 13.96
CA ILE A 112 14.41 6.39 13.58
C ILE A 112 13.76 7.73 13.29
N ALA A 113 12.46 7.73 12.96
CA ALA A 113 11.70 8.95 12.75
C ALA A 113 10.21 8.78 13.13
N GLY A 114 9.54 9.89 13.39
CA GLY A 114 8.09 9.98 13.55
C GLY A 114 7.49 11.06 12.66
N ILE A 115 6.31 10.81 12.10
CA ILE A 115 5.60 11.74 11.22
C ILE A 115 4.30 12.19 11.89
N LEU A 116 4.11 13.51 12.01
CA LEU A 116 2.89 14.12 12.54
C LEU A 116 2.47 15.32 11.70
N GLY A 117 1.53 15.11 10.77
CA GLY A 117 1.14 16.12 9.79
C GLY A 117 2.31 16.46 8.87
N GLU A 118 2.66 17.75 8.78
CA GLU A 118 3.81 18.28 8.02
C GLU A 118 5.15 18.17 8.77
N ASN A 119 5.15 17.55 9.96
CA ASN A 119 6.33 17.48 10.83
C ASN A 119 7.00 16.11 10.77
N ILE A 120 8.31 16.10 10.57
CA ILE A 120 9.19 14.94 10.65
C ILE A 120 10.07 15.11 11.90
N TYR A 121 10.03 14.13 12.80
CA TYR A 121 10.85 14.10 14.00
C TYR A 121 11.91 13.02 13.85
N LEU A 122 13.19 13.41 13.73
CA LEU A 122 14.29 12.46 13.79
C LEU A 122 14.53 12.07 15.24
N LEU A 123 14.56 10.78 15.50
CA LEU A 123 14.63 10.25 16.86
C LEU A 123 16.07 9.98 17.33
N PHE A 124 17.06 10.15 16.46
CA PHE A 124 18.49 9.97 16.77
C PHE A 124 19.26 11.29 16.57
N ASP A 125 20.44 11.40 17.18
CA ASP A 125 21.30 12.57 17.06
C ASP A 125 22.01 12.62 15.70
N LEU A 126 21.31 13.13 14.68
CA LEU A 126 21.86 13.31 13.35
C LEU A 126 23.06 14.27 13.34
N GLN A 127 23.07 15.32 14.18
CA GLN A 127 24.14 16.32 14.17
C GLN A 127 25.41 15.86 14.91
N GLY A 128 25.29 14.89 15.80
CA GLY A 128 26.43 14.26 16.48
C GLY A 128 27.25 13.30 15.61
N GLN A 129 26.75 12.97 14.40
CA GLN A 129 27.40 12.01 13.49
C GLN A 129 28.58 12.64 12.72
N PRO A 130 29.50 11.81 12.18
CA PRO A 130 30.55 12.28 11.29
C PRO A 130 29.99 13.11 10.12
N GLU A 131 30.66 14.21 9.77
CA GLU A 131 30.14 15.19 8.80
C GLU A 131 29.83 14.55 7.44
N GLU A 132 30.63 13.58 7.02
CA GLU A 132 30.48 12.81 5.79
C GLU A 132 29.23 11.91 5.77
N LEU A 133 28.73 11.49 6.95
CA LEU A 133 27.54 10.64 7.07
C LEU A 133 26.25 11.43 7.21
N VAL A 134 26.31 12.67 7.70
CA VAL A 134 25.12 13.51 7.92
C VAL A 134 24.23 13.63 6.67
N PRO A 135 24.76 13.95 5.47
CA PRO A 135 23.94 14.05 4.26
C PRO A 135 23.24 12.73 3.92
N LEU A 136 23.96 11.62 4.04
CA LEU A 136 23.45 10.30 3.69
C LEU A 136 22.33 9.87 4.65
N LEU A 137 22.54 10.02 5.96
CA LEU A 137 21.56 9.66 6.98
C LEU A 137 20.30 10.53 6.87
N LEU A 138 20.45 11.82 6.60
CA LEU A 138 19.31 12.71 6.36
C LEU A 138 18.50 12.27 5.14
N ARG A 139 19.17 12.02 4.01
CA ARG A 139 18.50 11.54 2.78
C ARG A 139 17.74 10.24 3.03
N LYS A 140 18.36 9.27 3.70
CA LYS A 140 17.69 8.01 4.06
C LYS A 140 16.47 8.23 4.94
N ALA A 141 16.54 9.16 5.89
CA ALA A 141 15.40 9.52 6.72
C ALA A 141 14.28 10.15 5.89
N PHE A 142 14.60 11.03 4.94
CA PHE A 142 13.62 11.59 4.02
C PHE A 142 13.01 10.55 3.08
N ASP A 143 13.81 9.68 2.47
CA ASP A 143 13.31 8.60 1.60
C ASP A 143 12.30 7.72 2.36
N LEU A 144 12.56 7.46 3.64
CA LEU A 144 11.66 6.69 4.50
C LEU A 144 10.40 7.46 4.90
N CYS A 145 10.53 8.75 5.23
CA CYS A 145 9.43 9.54 5.76
C CYS A 145 8.50 10.06 4.66
N LEU A 146 9.06 10.67 3.62
CA LEU A 146 8.30 11.39 2.59
C LEU A 146 7.40 10.48 1.76
N GLY A 147 7.77 9.20 1.57
CA GLY A 147 6.89 8.22 0.95
C GLY A 147 5.55 8.06 1.68
N GLY A 148 5.57 8.14 3.01
CA GLY A 148 4.37 8.14 3.85
C GLY A 148 3.64 9.48 3.90
N MET A 149 4.24 10.55 3.38
CA MET A 149 3.70 11.92 3.38
C MET A 149 3.19 12.35 1.99
N SER A 150 3.15 11.46 1.01
CA SER A 150 2.76 11.80 -0.37
C SER A 150 1.43 12.54 -0.46
N GLY A 151 0.43 12.17 0.34
CA GLY A 151 -0.85 12.89 0.42
C GLY A 151 -0.73 14.32 0.96
N VAL A 152 0.05 14.52 2.02
CA VAL A 152 0.31 15.85 2.61
C VAL A 152 1.05 16.73 1.60
N LEU A 153 2.11 16.20 1.00
CA LEU A 153 2.90 16.89 -0.03
C LEU A 153 2.06 17.26 -1.26
N SER A 154 1.13 16.39 -1.67
CA SER A 154 0.24 16.67 -2.80
C SER A 154 -0.67 17.86 -2.51
N LEU A 155 -1.23 17.92 -1.30
CA LEU A 155 -2.07 19.03 -0.87
C LEU A 155 -1.27 20.33 -0.78
N GLU A 156 -0.06 20.26 -0.25
CA GLU A 156 0.78 21.43 -0.02
C GLU A 156 1.34 22.04 -1.30
N THR A 157 1.79 21.19 -2.23
CA THR A 157 2.40 21.62 -3.49
C THR A 157 1.39 21.82 -4.62
N GLY A 158 0.13 21.40 -4.42
CA GLY A 158 -0.88 21.33 -5.47
C GLY A 158 -0.59 20.28 -6.56
N SER A 159 0.43 19.45 -6.37
CA SER A 159 0.80 18.37 -7.31
C SER A 159 -0.10 17.16 -7.16
N LEU A 160 -0.27 16.39 -8.23
CA LEU A 160 -0.98 15.11 -8.16
C LEU A 160 -0.13 14.07 -7.40
N PRO A 161 -0.74 13.12 -6.66
CA PRO A 161 -0.01 12.14 -5.86
C PRO A 161 1.07 11.34 -6.62
N HIS A 162 0.80 10.99 -7.88
CA HIS A 162 1.77 10.26 -8.70
C HIS A 162 2.97 11.13 -9.12
N GLN A 163 2.78 12.44 -9.29
CA GLN A 163 3.89 13.37 -9.59
C GLN A 163 4.82 13.49 -8.40
N VAL A 164 4.26 13.63 -7.19
CA VAL A 164 5.04 13.60 -5.94
C VAL A 164 5.83 12.30 -5.82
N GLN A 165 5.22 11.14 -6.10
CA GLN A 165 5.94 9.86 -6.09
C GLN A 165 7.10 9.81 -7.09
N ILE A 166 6.94 10.36 -8.30
CA ILE A 166 8.03 10.45 -9.29
C ILE A 166 9.17 11.32 -8.77
N ILE A 167 8.86 12.47 -8.14
CA ILE A 167 9.87 13.36 -7.55
C ILE A 167 10.63 12.63 -6.43
N LEU A 168 9.91 11.98 -5.50
CA LEU A 168 10.52 11.23 -4.40
C LEU A 168 11.40 10.07 -4.91
N HIS A 169 10.96 9.38 -5.96
CA HIS A 169 11.77 8.33 -6.59
C HIS A 169 13.06 8.88 -7.22
N ARG A 170 13.02 10.07 -7.83
CA ARG A 170 14.22 10.71 -8.37
C ARG A 170 15.19 11.13 -7.26
N LEU A 171 14.67 11.65 -6.15
CA LEU A 171 15.47 12.06 -4.99
C LEU A 171 16.15 10.87 -4.27
N SER A 172 15.52 9.70 -4.25
CA SER A 172 16.09 8.51 -3.61
C SER A 172 17.22 7.85 -4.42
N HIS A 173 17.31 8.12 -5.73
CA HIS A 173 18.34 7.53 -6.59
C HIS A 173 19.77 8.00 -6.23
N PRO A 174 20.06 9.32 -6.09
CA PRO A 174 21.34 9.78 -5.55
C PRO A 174 21.67 9.20 -4.18
N THR A 175 20.67 9.01 -3.30
CA THR A 175 20.87 8.37 -1.99
C THR A 175 21.38 6.94 -2.12
N ALA A 176 20.88 6.17 -3.09
CA ALA A 176 21.33 4.82 -3.35
C ALA A 176 22.79 4.78 -3.84
N LEU A 177 23.20 5.72 -4.70
CA LEU A 177 24.58 5.84 -5.17
C LEU A 177 25.53 6.22 -4.03
N LEU A 178 25.19 7.23 -3.23
CA LEU A 178 25.98 7.62 -2.06
C LEU A 178 26.11 6.49 -1.03
N THR A 179 25.05 5.70 -0.86
CA THR A 179 25.08 4.49 -0.02
C THR A 179 26.14 3.52 -0.51
N LEU A 180 26.15 3.26 -1.82
CA LEU A 180 27.09 2.33 -2.45
C LEU A 180 28.53 2.83 -2.36
N ASP A 181 28.76 4.11 -2.62
CA ASP A 181 30.08 4.74 -2.53
C ASP A 181 30.63 4.67 -1.10
N GLN A 182 29.81 4.93 -0.09
CA GLN A 182 30.21 4.83 1.32
C GLN A 182 30.51 3.39 1.75
N LEU A 183 29.71 2.41 1.29
CA LEU A 183 30.00 0.99 1.52
C LEU A 183 31.32 0.59 0.87
N ASN A 184 31.60 1.05 -0.34
CA ASN A 184 32.86 0.79 -1.03
C ASN A 184 34.05 1.46 -0.33
N ALA A 185 33.90 2.71 0.13
CA ALA A 185 34.94 3.49 0.78
C ALA A 185 35.35 2.93 2.15
N ARG A 186 34.43 2.30 2.88
CA ARG A 186 34.72 1.65 4.17
C ARG A 186 35.68 0.48 4.07
N GLY A 187 36.00 -0.01 2.86
CA GLY A 187 36.77 -1.25 2.72
C GLY A 187 35.99 -2.49 3.18
N ASP A 188 34.72 -2.31 3.59
CA ASP A 188 33.70 -3.34 3.78
C ASP A 188 33.27 -3.96 2.43
N ARG A 189 34.24 -4.22 1.55
CA ARG A 189 34.09 -5.37 0.67
C ARG A 189 33.99 -6.58 1.59
N PRO A 190 33.09 -7.53 1.32
CA PRO A 190 33.06 -8.84 2.00
C PRO A 190 34.36 -9.68 1.83
N GLY A 191 35.54 -9.10 1.60
CA GLY A 191 36.74 -9.81 1.17
C GLY A 191 38.07 -9.54 1.88
N ASN A 192 38.29 -8.44 2.63
CA ASN A 192 39.67 -8.04 2.98
C ASN A 192 39.98 -7.76 4.47
N GLY A 193 39.08 -8.10 5.40
CA GLY A 193 39.38 -8.08 6.84
C GLY A 193 39.80 -9.47 7.33
N ASP A 194 40.81 -9.50 8.21
CA ASP A 194 41.42 -10.63 8.91
C ASP A 194 40.61 -11.95 8.89
N PRO A 195 41.13 -13.04 8.26
CA PRO A 195 40.38 -14.30 8.12
C PRO A 195 40.01 -14.96 9.46
N GLU A 196 40.66 -14.61 10.56
CA GLU A 196 40.37 -15.16 11.89
C GLU A 196 39.22 -14.45 12.63
N ALA A 197 38.82 -13.25 12.21
CA ALA A 197 37.65 -12.54 12.77
C ALA A 197 36.33 -12.86 12.04
N ARG A 198 36.38 -13.73 11.02
CA ARG A 198 35.26 -14.06 10.11
C ARG A 198 34.66 -15.45 10.34
N VAL A 199 34.30 -15.74 11.57
CA VAL A 199 33.04 -16.49 11.73
C VAL A 199 31.97 -15.42 11.92
N GLU A 200 31.67 -14.68 10.84
CA GLU A 200 30.32 -14.13 10.73
C GLU A 200 29.42 -15.36 10.77
N ASP A 201 28.75 -15.52 11.91
CA ASP A 201 27.86 -16.65 12.18
C ASP A 201 27.06 -16.93 10.91
N GLU A 202 27.19 -18.13 10.37
CA GLU A 202 26.46 -18.56 9.17
C GLU A 202 24.97 -18.21 9.30
N ASP A 203 24.45 -18.30 10.53
CA ASP A 203 23.15 -17.84 11.01
C ASP A 203 22.79 -16.39 10.65
N VAL A 204 23.74 -15.44 10.78
CA VAL A 204 23.53 -14.01 10.47
C VAL A 204 23.38 -13.83 8.96
N ILE A 205 24.24 -14.48 8.17
CA ILE A 205 24.17 -14.43 6.71
C ILE A 205 22.87 -15.09 6.21
N GLN A 206 22.51 -16.25 6.76
CA GLN A 206 21.25 -16.94 6.44
C GLN A 206 20.02 -16.09 6.78
N LYS A 207 19.99 -15.43 7.96
CA LYS A 207 18.91 -14.49 8.32
C LYS A 207 18.83 -13.33 7.34
N TRP A 208 19.96 -12.79 6.91
CA TRP A 208 19.98 -11.69 5.95
C TRP A 208 19.47 -12.12 4.58
N ILE A 209 19.86 -13.30 4.09
CA ILE A 209 19.32 -13.91 2.86
C ILE A 209 17.80 -14.05 2.97
N ALA A 210 17.29 -14.64 4.06
CA ALA A 210 15.85 -14.83 4.26
C ALA A 210 15.07 -13.51 4.22
N VAL A 211 15.59 -12.45 4.86
CA VAL A 211 14.99 -11.11 4.81
C VAL A 211 14.98 -10.53 3.39
N LYS A 212 16.07 -10.72 2.63
CA LYS A 212 16.14 -10.26 1.24
C LYS A 212 15.21 -11.05 0.32
N GLU A 213 15.10 -12.35 0.51
CA GLU A 213 14.18 -13.21 -0.23
C GLU A 213 12.72 -12.84 0.02
N GLU A 214 12.32 -12.57 1.26
CA GLU A 214 10.96 -12.13 1.56
C GLU A 214 10.67 -10.74 0.95
N LYS A 215 11.66 -9.82 1.02
CA LYS A 215 11.53 -8.52 0.33
C LYS A 215 11.42 -8.69 -1.19
N LEU A 216 12.16 -9.63 -1.78
CA LEU A 216 12.08 -9.93 -3.21
C LEU A 216 10.73 -10.54 -3.58
N LYS A 217 10.16 -11.42 -2.74
CA LYS A 217 8.79 -11.94 -2.89
C LYS A 217 7.76 -10.81 -2.84
N GLU A 218 7.89 -9.88 -1.90
CA GLU A 218 6.98 -8.75 -1.79
C GLU A 218 7.07 -7.81 -3.00
N LEU A 219 8.28 -7.47 -3.45
CA LEU A 219 8.49 -6.69 -4.67
C LEU A 219 7.91 -7.41 -5.90
N SER A 220 8.06 -8.74 -5.98
CA SER A 220 7.46 -9.55 -7.05
C SER A 220 5.92 -9.51 -7.00
N ARG A 221 5.31 -9.58 -5.80
CA ARG A 221 3.86 -9.39 -5.63
C ARG A 221 3.39 -8.01 -6.08
N GLN A 222 4.14 -6.97 -5.72
CA GLN A 222 3.86 -5.58 -6.13
C GLN A 222 4.01 -5.39 -7.64
N MET A 223 5.08 -5.93 -8.24
CA MET A 223 5.26 -5.92 -9.69
C MET A 223 4.14 -6.69 -10.40
N GLY A 224 3.69 -7.81 -9.85
CA GLY A 224 2.54 -8.57 -10.34
C GLY A 224 1.22 -7.81 -10.20
N SER A 225 1.02 -7.00 -9.16
CA SER A 225 -0.17 -6.15 -9.02
C SER A 225 -0.13 -4.96 -9.99
N GLN A 226 1.04 -4.32 -10.15
CA GLN A 226 1.21 -3.21 -11.08
C GLN A 226 1.12 -3.65 -12.54
N THR A 227 1.66 -4.82 -12.89
CA THR A 227 1.49 -5.40 -14.24
C THR A 227 0.01 -5.68 -14.54
N ARG A 228 -0.75 -6.19 -13.55
CA ARG A 228 -2.20 -6.39 -13.69
C ARG A 228 -2.93 -5.05 -13.89
N LEU A 229 -2.58 -4.03 -13.11
CA LEU A 229 -3.15 -2.69 -13.26
C LEU A 229 -2.81 -2.09 -14.64
N LEU A 230 -1.56 -2.19 -15.09
CA LEU A 230 -1.13 -1.70 -16.39
C LEU A 230 -1.87 -2.40 -17.53
N ASN A 231 -2.02 -3.72 -17.45
CA ASN A 231 -2.78 -4.48 -18.45
C ASN A 231 -4.26 -4.09 -18.42
N SER A 232 -4.87 -3.90 -17.25
CA SER A 232 -6.23 -3.38 -17.13
C SER A 232 -6.37 -1.99 -17.76
N CYS A 233 -5.42 -1.09 -17.54
CA CYS A 233 -5.40 0.24 -18.17
C CYS A 233 -5.22 0.17 -19.69
N ARG A 234 -4.32 -0.70 -20.18
CA ARG A 234 -4.11 -0.91 -21.62
C ARG A 234 -5.34 -1.50 -22.28
N GLU A 235 -5.98 -2.46 -21.64
CA GLU A 235 -7.22 -3.03 -22.14
C GLU A 235 -8.32 -1.98 -22.15
N ARG A 236 -8.46 -1.18 -21.08
CA ARG A 236 -9.38 -0.04 -21.06
C ARG A 236 -9.12 1.00 -22.13
N LEU A 237 -7.86 1.25 -22.46
CA LEU A 237 -7.50 2.08 -23.60
C LEU A 237 -7.96 1.44 -24.91
N ARG A 238 -7.73 0.13 -25.10
CA ARG A 238 -8.23 -0.61 -26.28
C ARG A 238 -9.75 -0.59 -26.35
N MET A 239 -10.47 -0.74 -25.24
CA MET A 239 -11.92 -0.64 -25.17
C MET A 239 -12.43 0.74 -25.55
N LEU A 240 -11.78 1.80 -25.09
CA LEU A 240 -12.18 3.16 -25.48
C LEU A 240 -11.91 3.39 -26.97
N SER A 241 -10.84 2.81 -27.51
CA SER A 241 -10.57 2.82 -28.95
C SER A 241 -11.59 1.99 -29.73
N SER A 242 -11.96 0.80 -29.24
CA SER A 242 -12.93 -0.07 -29.88
C SER A 242 -14.36 0.43 -29.72
N LEU A 243 -14.70 1.15 -28.66
CA LEU A 243 -15.98 1.85 -28.51
C LEU A 243 -16.09 3.02 -29.49
N LYS A 244 -14.97 3.68 -29.81
CA LYS A 244 -14.92 4.67 -30.88
C LYS A 244 -15.13 4.04 -32.27
N GLU A 245 -14.74 2.78 -32.42
CA GLU A 245 -14.99 1.97 -33.62
C GLU A 245 -16.38 1.30 -33.60
N ALA A 246 -16.92 0.97 -32.42
CA ALA A 246 -18.23 0.33 -32.22
C ALA A 246 -19.38 1.33 -32.11
N GLU A 247 -19.12 2.61 -31.84
CA GLU A 247 -20.03 3.71 -32.21
C GLU A 247 -20.32 3.70 -33.72
N GLN A 248 -19.48 3.02 -34.53
CA GLN A 248 -19.74 2.76 -35.96
C GLN A 248 -20.30 1.34 -36.21
N SER A 249 -20.50 0.51 -35.18
CA SER A 249 -21.02 -0.85 -35.30
C SER A 249 -21.89 -1.24 -34.09
N GLU A 250 -23.15 -0.76 -34.10
CA GLU A 250 -24.21 -1.22 -33.19
C GLU A 250 -24.38 -2.76 -33.21
N ASP A 251 -23.94 -3.41 -34.28
CA ASP A 251 -24.08 -4.85 -34.53
C ASP A 251 -23.30 -5.77 -33.57
N VAL A 252 -22.22 -5.30 -32.93
CA VAL A 252 -21.43 -6.15 -32.02
C VAL A 252 -22.14 -6.29 -30.66
N LEU A 253 -22.62 -5.19 -30.09
CA LEU A 253 -23.29 -5.21 -28.79
C LEU A 253 -24.63 -5.95 -28.86
N GLY A 254 -25.36 -5.80 -29.97
CA GLY A 254 -26.60 -6.54 -30.21
C GLY A 254 -26.38 -8.06 -30.17
N ARG A 255 -25.31 -8.55 -30.82
CA ARG A 255 -24.98 -9.98 -30.87
C ARG A 255 -24.70 -10.58 -29.50
N ASP A 256 -23.99 -9.88 -28.62
CA ASP A 256 -23.70 -10.37 -27.27
C ASP A 256 -24.96 -10.41 -26.39
N ILE A 257 -25.83 -9.40 -26.51
CA ILE A 257 -27.13 -9.39 -25.80
C ILE A 257 -28.01 -10.54 -26.28
N ASP A 258 -28.10 -10.76 -27.59
CA ASP A 258 -28.84 -11.88 -28.17
C ASP A 258 -28.26 -13.22 -27.72
N ALA A 259 -26.93 -13.36 -27.71
CA ALA A 259 -26.26 -14.56 -27.22
C ALA A 259 -26.55 -14.83 -25.73
N LEU A 260 -26.53 -13.79 -24.88
CA LEU A 260 -26.87 -13.90 -23.46
C LEU A 260 -28.33 -14.32 -23.26
N LEU A 261 -29.26 -13.76 -24.04
CA LEU A 261 -30.69 -14.12 -23.98
C LEU A 261 -30.95 -15.56 -24.46
N ASN A 262 -30.05 -16.11 -25.27
CA ASN A 262 -30.11 -17.50 -25.72
C ASN A 262 -29.52 -18.50 -24.71
N ILE A 263 -28.86 -18.05 -23.63
CA ILE A 263 -28.37 -18.96 -22.59
C ILE A 263 -29.55 -19.59 -21.84
N PRO A 264 -29.62 -20.93 -21.71
CA PRO A 264 -30.65 -21.59 -20.93
C PRO A 264 -30.67 -21.10 -19.48
N ALA A 265 -31.85 -20.72 -19.00
CA ALA A 265 -32.14 -20.09 -17.71
C ALA A 265 -31.89 -18.57 -17.62
N VAL A 266 -31.44 -17.88 -18.67
CA VAL A 266 -31.48 -16.41 -18.71
C VAL A 266 -32.87 -15.96 -19.16
N ARG A 267 -33.47 -15.03 -18.40
CA ARG A 267 -34.80 -14.47 -18.68
C ARG A 267 -34.74 -13.03 -19.20
N GLY A 268 -33.69 -12.30 -18.86
CA GLY A 268 -33.51 -10.92 -19.28
C GLY A 268 -32.09 -10.44 -19.05
N VAL A 269 -31.69 -9.43 -19.80
CA VAL A 269 -30.39 -8.79 -19.71
C VAL A 269 -30.60 -7.29 -19.70
N GLU A 270 -29.99 -6.60 -18.75
CA GLU A 270 -30.00 -5.14 -18.65
C GLU A 270 -28.56 -4.63 -18.69
N VAL A 271 -28.27 -3.72 -19.61
CA VAL A 271 -26.98 -3.02 -19.65
C VAL A 271 -27.12 -1.70 -18.89
N LEU A 272 -26.38 -1.58 -17.79
CA LEU A 272 -26.30 -0.35 -16.99
C LEU A 272 -24.94 0.30 -17.19
N ARG A 273 -24.80 1.56 -16.75
CA ARG A 273 -23.60 2.38 -16.98
C ARG A 273 -22.28 1.70 -16.57
N ASP A 274 -22.29 0.91 -15.50
CA ASP A 274 -21.10 0.30 -14.90
C ASP A 274 -21.11 -1.23 -14.86
N ARG A 275 -22.18 -1.86 -15.36
CA ARG A 275 -22.38 -3.31 -15.23
C ARG A 275 -23.37 -3.90 -16.22
N LEU A 276 -23.20 -5.18 -16.47
CA LEU A 276 -24.18 -6.05 -17.10
C LEU A 276 -25.00 -6.74 -16.01
N CYS A 277 -26.33 -6.70 -16.10
CA CYS A 277 -27.25 -7.35 -15.17
C CYS A 277 -27.98 -8.48 -15.90
N VAL A 278 -27.73 -9.72 -15.48
CA VAL A 278 -28.35 -10.93 -16.04
C VAL A 278 -29.40 -11.43 -15.06
N LEU A 279 -30.65 -11.52 -15.49
CA LEU A 279 -31.77 -12.04 -14.73
C LEU A 279 -32.03 -13.48 -15.12
N THR A 280 -32.15 -14.37 -14.15
CA THR A 280 -32.34 -15.80 -14.38
C THR A 280 -33.80 -16.22 -14.17
N ASP A 281 -34.21 -17.32 -14.79
CA ASP A 281 -35.35 -18.10 -14.32
C ASP A 281 -34.99 -18.87 -13.03
N THR A 282 -35.93 -19.66 -12.54
CA THR A 282 -35.78 -20.47 -11.33
C THR A 282 -34.71 -21.53 -11.55
N ILE A 283 -33.67 -21.48 -10.73
CA ILE A 283 -32.58 -22.45 -10.71
C ILE A 283 -32.90 -23.51 -9.65
N ASP A 284 -32.80 -24.76 -10.07
CA ASP A 284 -32.80 -25.93 -9.19
C ASP A 284 -31.39 -26.55 -9.21
N THR A 285 -31.01 -27.24 -8.13
CA THR A 285 -29.74 -27.98 -8.03
C THR A 285 -29.99 -29.38 -7.47
N VAL A 286 -29.05 -30.31 -7.66
CA VAL A 286 -29.10 -31.66 -7.10
C VAL A 286 -27.88 -31.86 -6.22
N VAL A 287 -28.11 -32.14 -4.93
CA VAL A 287 -27.06 -32.37 -3.93
C VAL A 287 -27.35 -33.67 -3.22
N ALA A 288 -26.40 -34.61 -3.25
CA ALA A 288 -26.55 -35.94 -2.63
C ALA A 288 -27.84 -36.69 -3.04
N GLY A 289 -28.21 -36.59 -4.32
CA GLY A 289 -29.40 -37.25 -4.88
C GLY A 289 -30.74 -36.55 -4.59
N LYS A 290 -30.74 -35.48 -3.80
CA LYS A 290 -31.92 -34.67 -3.52
C LYS A 290 -31.94 -33.42 -4.38
N ARG A 291 -33.12 -33.03 -4.88
CA ARG A 291 -33.29 -31.83 -5.70
C ARG A 291 -33.75 -30.68 -4.82
N TYR A 292 -33.09 -29.53 -4.91
CA TYR A 292 -33.42 -28.33 -4.16
C TYR A 292 -33.72 -27.18 -5.11
N ARG A 293 -34.71 -26.36 -4.77
CA ARG A 293 -35.06 -25.16 -5.52
C ARG A 293 -34.41 -23.92 -4.90
N LEU A 294 -33.39 -23.41 -5.58
CA LEU A 294 -32.60 -22.27 -5.13
C LEU A 294 -33.32 -20.95 -5.33
N GLY A 295 -34.06 -20.77 -6.42
CA GLY A 295 -34.80 -19.53 -6.71
C GLY A 295 -34.34 -18.83 -7.99
N ARG A 296 -34.74 -17.57 -8.17
CA ARG A 296 -34.35 -16.73 -9.32
C ARG A 296 -33.24 -15.80 -8.90
N PHE A 297 -32.27 -15.57 -9.78
CA PHE A 297 -31.10 -14.78 -9.46
C PHE A 297 -30.97 -13.54 -10.35
N ARG A 298 -30.32 -12.52 -9.80
CA ARG A 298 -29.77 -11.38 -10.52
C ARG A 298 -28.26 -11.43 -10.41
N LEU A 299 -27.58 -11.53 -11.54
CA LEU A 299 -26.12 -11.51 -11.64
C LEU A 299 -25.70 -10.11 -12.11
N ASP A 300 -25.12 -9.32 -11.23
CA ASP A 300 -24.54 -8.02 -11.55
C ASP A 300 -23.03 -8.19 -11.81
N ILE A 301 -22.62 -8.12 -13.08
CA ILE A 301 -21.23 -8.25 -13.54
C ILE A 301 -20.70 -6.86 -13.88
N ARG A 302 -19.86 -6.30 -13.00
CA ARG A 302 -19.28 -4.96 -13.19
C ARG A 302 -18.08 -5.01 -14.13
N PHE A 303 -17.85 -3.93 -14.87
CA PHE A 303 -16.74 -3.85 -15.82
C PHE A 303 -15.34 -3.85 -15.18
N ASN A 304 -15.27 -3.65 -13.87
CA ASN A 304 -14.03 -3.80 -13.10
C ASN A 304 -13.77 -5.24 -12.65
N GLY A 305 -14.64 -6.19 -13.00
CA GLY A 305 -14.53 -7.60 -12.60
C GLY A 305 -15.25 -7.97 -11.30
N ASP A 306 -15.82 -6.99 -10.58
CA ASP A 306 -16.62 -7.29 -9.39
C ASP A 306 -17.94 -7.95 -9.80
N VAL A 307 -18.31 -9.02 -9.09
CA VAL A 307 -19.57 -9.74 -9.31
C VAL A 307 -20.42 -9.68 -8.06
N ALA A 308 -21.71 -9.41 -8.23
CA ALA A 308 -22.70 -9.59 -7.19
C ALA A 308 -23.82 -10.52 -7.65
N ILE A 309 -24.29 -11.42 -6.78
CA ILE A 309 -25.31 -12.42 -7.09
C ILE A 309 -26.42 -12.29 -6.05
N ARG A 310 -27.62 -11.87 -6.46
CA ARG A 310 -28.76 -11.73 -5.54
C ARG A 310 -29.83 -12.75 -5.85
N ASN A 311 -30.39 -13.37 -4.82
CA ASN A 311 -31.54 -14.25 -4.95
C ASN A 311 -32.81 -13.42 -4.78
N LEU A 312 -33.60 -13.34 -5.85
CA LEU A 312 -34.79 -12.51 -5.95
C LEU A 312 -36.03 -13.15 -5.33
N THR A 313 -36.01 -14.45 -5.03
CA THR A 313 -37.22 -15.17 -4.61
C THR A 313 -37.06 -15.99 -3.33
N ARG A 314 -35.86 -16.51 -3.04
CA ARG A 314 -35.65 -17.51 -1.97
C ARG A 314 -34.33 -17.34 -1.23
N ALA A 315 -33.96 -16.11 -0.91
CA ALA A 315 -32.85 -15.87 0.02
C ALA A 315 -33.19 -16.41 1.42
N TYR A 316 -32.21 -16.98 2.11
CA TYR A 316 -32.31 -17.40 3.50
C TYR A 316 -31.55 -16.42 4.39
N GLY A 317 -32.27 -15.49 5.03
CA GLY A 317 -31.65 -14.42 5.80
C GLY A 317 -30.73 -13.54 4.94
N TYR A 318 -29.43 -13.55 5.23
CA TYR A 318 -28.41 -12.85 4.44
C TYR A 318 -27.78 -13.72 3.34
N TYR A 319 -28.25 -14.94 3.14
CA TYR A 319 -27.67 -15.87 2.18
C TYR A 319 -28.54 -15.97 0.93
N ASP A 320 -27.99 -15.50 -0.19
CA ASP A 320 -28.64 -15.62 -1.50
C ASP A 320 -28.48 -17.04 -2.07
N HIS A 321 -27.41 -17.73 -1.69
CA HIS A 321 -27.02 -19.07 -2.12
C HIS A 321 -26.09 -19.67 -1.04
N PRO A 322 -25.89 -21.00 -0.94
CA PRO A 322 -24.92 -21.60 -0.01
C PRO A 322 -23.54 -20.95 -0.01
N HIS A 323 -23.10 -20.43 -1.16
CA HIS A 323 -21.79 -19.78 -1.35
C HIS A 323 -21.85 -18.26 -1.55
N VAL A 324 -23.00 -17.63 -1.31
CA VAL A 324 -23.20 -16.20 -1.53
C VAL A 324 -23.81 -15.55 -0.28
N TRP A 325 -23.06 -14.62 0.31
CA TRP A 325 -23.48 -13.88 1.48
C TRP A 325 -23.65 -12.40 1.15
N ASN A 326 -24.87 -11.88 1.34
CA ASN A 326 -25.24 -10.49 1.09
C ASN A 326 -24.78 -10.00 -0.30
N ALA A 327 -25.22 -10.72 -1.32
CA ALA A 327 -24.86 -10.56 -2.72
C ALA A 327 -23.39 -10.80 -3.08
N LYS A 328 -22.49 -11.15 -2.15
CA LYS A 328 -21.07 -11.34 -2.41
C LYS A 328 -20.74 -12.83 -2.56
N PRO A 329 -20.43 -13.31 -3.78
CA PRO A 329 -20.08 -14.70 -3.99
C PRO A 329 -18.66 -15.02 -3.52
N CYS A 330 -18.48 -16.20 -2.92
CA CYS A 330 -17.16 -16.82 -2.79
C CYS A 330 -16.83 -17.55 -4.08
N LEU A 331 -16.20 -16.86 -5.04
CA LEU A 331 -15.91 -17.45 -6.35
C LEU A 331 -14.78 -18.50 -6.32
N GLY A 332 -14.09 -18.70 -5.19
CA GLY A 332 -13.06 -19.73 -5.04
C GLY A 332 -12.05 -19.76 -6.20
N ASN A 333 -11.91 -20.92 -6.82
CA ASN A 333 -11.01 -21.17 -7.95
C ASN A 333 -11.48 -20.56 -9.28
N ILE A 334 -12.77 -20.24 -9.46
CA ILE A 334 -13.27 -19.63 -10.71
C ILE A 334 -13.10 -18.11 -10.74
N GLY A 335 -12.83 -17.48 -9.59
CA GLY A 335 -12.67 -16.03 -9.48
C GLY A 335 -11.69 -15.41 -10.51
N PRO A 336 -10.46 -15.94 -10.65
CA PRO A 336 -9.51 -15.46 -11.66
C PRO A 336 -10.02 -15.62 -13.11
N SER A 337 -10.75 -16.70 -13.42
CA SER A 337 -11.31 -16.94 -14.76
C SER A 337 -12.43 -15.96 -15.07
N VAL A 338 -13.35 -15.73 -14.13
CA VAL A 338 -14.41 -14.72 -14.27
C VAL A 338 -13.81 -13.34 -14.48
N LEU A 339 -12.82 -12.95 -13.66
CA LEU A 339 -12.13 -11.67 -13.80
C LEU A 339 -11.48 -11.52 -15.19
N LYS A 340 -10.83 -12.58 -15.68
CA LYS A 340 -10.23 -12.59 -17.02
C LYS A 340 -11.28 -12.40 -18.11
N MET A 341 -12.35 -13.19 -18.09
CA MET A 341 -13.44 -13.11 -19.09
C MET A 341 -14.06 -11.71 -19.12
N VAL A 342 -14.33 -11.13 -17.94
CA VAL A 342 -14.87 -9.76 -17.82
C VAL A 342 -13.88 -8.72 -18.38
N SER A 343 -12.59 -8.87 -18.10
CA SER A 343 -11.57 -7.96 -18.64
C SER A 343 -11.40 -8.05 -20.16
N GLU A 344 -11.75 -9.20 -20.74
CA GLU A 344 -11.70 -9.48 -22.18
C GLU A 344 -13.07 -9.30 -22.87
N PHE A 345 -14.07 -8.72 -22.19
CA PHE A 345 -15.43 -8.47 -22.73
C PHE A 345 -16.16 -9.75 -23.16
N GLN A 346 -15.76 -10.90 -22.63
CA GLN A 346 -16.39 -12.20 -22.91
C GLN A 346 -17.63 -12.37 -22.02
N TRP A 347 -18.60 -11.48 -22.17
CA TRP A 347 -19.79 -11.39 -21.30
C TRP A 347 -20.61 -12.68 -21.27
N VAL A 348 -20.78 -13.30 -22.43
CA VAL A 348 -21.50 -14.57 -22.59
C VAL A 348 -20.83 -15.65 -21.76
N ALA A 349 -19.51 -15.86 -21.95
CA ALA A 349 -18.75 -16.88 -21.22
C ALA A 349 -18.72 -16.61 -19.70
N ALA A 350 -18.59 -15.35 -19.29
CA ALA A 350 -18.64 -14.97 -17.87
C ALA A 350 -20.01 -15.29 -17.25
N ALA A 351 -21.11 -14.98 -17.95
CA ALA A 351 -22.46 -15.27 -17.49
C ALA A 351 -22.72 -16.79 -17.41
N GLU A 352 -22.28 -17.57 -18.40
CA GLU A 352 -22.41 -19.04 -18.38
C GLU A 352 -21.65 -19.65 -17.20
N LEU A 353 -20.41 -19.22 -16.96
CA LEU A 353 -19.60 -19.72 -15.84
C LEU A 353 -20.23 -19.36 -14.48
N LEU A 354 -20.79 -18.15 -14.35
CA LEU A 354 -21.49 -17.74 -13.13
C LEU A 354 -22.82 -18.48 -12.94
N LEU A 355 -23.55 -18.79 -14.01
CA LEU A 355 -24.75 -19.62 -13.94
C LEU A 355 -24.43 -21.04 -13.51
N GLU A 356 -23.34 -21.63 -14.02
CA GLU A 356 -22.88 -22.95 -13.61
C GLU A 356 -22.44 -22.97 -12.14
N TYR A 357 -21.80 -21.89 -11.68
CA TYR A 357 -21.49 -21.68 -10.27
C TYR A 357 -22.75 -21.67 -9.38
N VAL A 358 -23.80 -20.94 -9.78
CA VAL A 358 -25.07 -20.89 -9.00
C VAL A 358 -25.83 -22.22 -9.07
N LYS A 359 -25.63 -23.03 -10.10
CA LYS A 359 -26.21 -24.39 -10.19
C LYS A 359 -25.46 -25.40 -9.34
N THR A 360 -24.21 -25.15 -8.99
CA THR A 360 -23.34 -26.11 -8.31
C THR A 360 -23.19 -25.77 -6.83
N VAL A 361 -23.49 -26.74 -5.96
CA VAL A 361 -23.33 -26.61 -4.51
C VAL A 361 -22.38 -27.69 -4.00
N THR A 362 -21.23 -27.26 -3.50
CA THR A 362 -20.22 -28.10 -2.86
C THR A 362 -20.37 -28.06 -1.32
N PRO A 363 -20.80 -29.14 -0.65
CA PRO A 363 -21.09 -29.11 0.78
C PRO A 363 -19.91 -28.77 1.70
N LYS A 364 -18.66 -28.98 1.23
CA LYS A 364 -17.46 -28.77 2.05
C LYS A 364 -17.10 -27.30 2.25
N GLU A 365 -17.64 -26.39 1.44
CA GLU A 365 -17.15 -25.03 1.33
C GLU A 365 -18.25 -23.97 1.52
N TRP A 366 -19.50 -24.38 1.80
CA TRP A 366 -20.62 -23.45 1.90
C TRP A 366 -20.58 -22.60 3.18
N TYR A 367 -21.17 -21.41 3.12
CA TYR A 367 -21.44 -20.59 4.29
C TYR A 367 -22.67 -21.06 5.06
N THR A 368 -23.66 -21.60 4.34
CA THR A 368 -24.91 -22.11 4.91
C THR A 368 -25.33 -23.41 4.22
N PRO A 369 -25.87 -24.40 4.96
CA PRO A 369 -26.32 -25.66 4.38
C PRO A 369 -27.45 -25.51 3.36
N ILE A 370 -27.48 -26.38 2.35
CA ILE A 370 -28.48 -26.37 1.27
C ILE A 370 -29.89 -26.71 1.75
N GLU A 371 -30.02 -27.38 2.90
CA GLU A 371 -31.28 -27.81 3.51
C GLU A 371 -32.18 -26.65 3.94
N HIS A 372 -31.65 -25.41 3.96
CA HIS A 372 -32.45 -24.20 4.16
C HIS A 372 -33.27 -23.79 2.93
N TRP A 373 -32.99 -24.36 1.75
CA TRP A 373 -33.80 -24.20 0.55
C TRP A 373 -34.82 -25.33 0.41
N GLU A 374 -35.92 -25.08 -0.31
CA GLU A 374 -36.98 -26.07 -0.48
C GLU A 374 -36.47 -27.31 -1.21
N GLU A 375 -36.48 -28.45 -0.54
CA GLU A 375 -36.32 -29.77 -1.15
C GLU A 375 -37.56 -30.09 -1.99
N LEU A 376 -37.36 -30.31 -3.29
CA LEU A 376 -38.40 -30.73 -4.21
C LEU A 376 -38.59 -32.24 -4.06
N LYS A 377 -39.79 -32.64 -3.62
CA LYS A 377 -40.18 -34.06 -3.58
C LYS A 377 -40.34 -34.58 -5.01
N ALA A 378 -39.77 -35.75 -5.26
CA ALA A 378 -39.82 -36.44 -6.56
C ALA A 378 -41.24 -36.84 -6.95
#